data_AF-A0A7Z0MZJ0-F1
#
_entry.id   AF-A0A7Z0MZJ0-F1
#
_cell.length_a   1.000
_cell.length_b   1.000
_cell.length_c   1.000
_cell.angle_alpha   90.00
_cell.angle_beta   90.00
_cell.angle_gamma   90.00
#
_symmetry.space_group_name_H-M   'P 1'
#
loop_
_entity.id
_entity.type
_entity.pdbx_description
1 polymer ?
#
loop_
_entity_poly.entity_id
_entity_poly.type
_entity_poly.pdbx_seq_one_letter_code
_entity_poly.pdbx_strand_id
1 'polypeptide(L)'
;MIKATLRAAVRAQVRIEVHMGDDELIAVNALLERLLIANYGANPGLLMLLADADEVMAADMLSGACLIHAAARRVMRDRNMPEAA
;
A
#
# COMPACT_ATOMS: atom_id res chain seq x y z
N MET A 1 -16.65 -9.02 8.34
CA MET A 1 -15.37 -8.29 8.22
C MET A 1 -14.56 -8.70 6.98
N ILE A 2 -14.17 -9.97 6.83
CA ILE A 2 -13.33 -10.48 5.71
C ILE A 2 -13.83 -10.09 4.31
N LYS A 3 -15.14 -10.17 4.05
CA LYS A 3 -15.74 -9.87 2.73
C LYS A 3 -15.59 -8.40 2.30
N ALA A 4 -15.57 -7.47 3.26
CA ALA A 4 -15.44 -6.03 2.98
C ALA A 4 -13.99 -5.67 2.62
N THR A 5 -13.04 -6.18 3.40
CA THR A 5 -11.59 -6.02 3.16
C THR A 5 -11.18 -6.63 1.82
N LEU A 6 -11.67 -7.84 1.50
CA LEU A 6 -11.40 -8.48 0.21
C LEU A 6 -11.93 -7.66 -0.97
N ARG A 7 -13.13 -7.07 -0.85
CA ARG A 7 -13.69 -6.20 -1.89
C ARG A 7 -12.87 -4.94 -2.08
N ALA A 8 -12.36 -4.34 -0.99
CA ALA A 8 -11.48 -3.18 -1.06
C ALA A 8 -10.15 -3.52 -1.76
N ALA A 9 -9.56 -4.68 -1.45
CA ALA A 9 -8.34 -5.18 -2.09
C ALA A 9 -8.50 -5.34 -3.62
N VAL A 10 -9.58 -6.01 -4.05
CA VAL A 10 -9.86 -6.21 -5.49
C VAL A 10 -10.07 -4.87 -6.20
N ARG A 11 -10.78 -3.91 -5.56
CA ARG A 11 -10.96 -2.57 -6.13
C ARG A 11 -9.65 -1.80 -6.26
N ALA A 12 -8.77 -1.90 -5.26
CA ALA A 12 -7.46 -1.27 -5.31
C ALA A 12 -6.63 -1.86 -6.47
N GLN A 13 -6.62 -3.19 -6.61
CA GLN A 13 -5.93 -3.87 -7.70
C GLN A 13 -6.42 -3.42 -9.07
N VAL A 14 -7.74 -3.46 -9.32
CA VAL A 14 -8.32 -3.02 -10.61
C VAL A 14 -7.94 -1.57 -10.93
N ARG A 15 -7.98 -0.69 -9.93
CA ARG A 15 -7.60 0.72 -10.14
C ARG A 15 -6.13 0.88 -10.50
N ILE A 16 -5.24 0.18 -9.80
CA ILE A 16 -3.80 0.20 -10.08
C ILE A 16 -3.53 -0.33 -11.48
N GLU A 17 -4.15 -1.46 -11.84
CA GLU A 17 -3.98 -2.10 -13.14
C GLU A 17 -4.43 -1.20 -14.30
N VAL A 18 -5.55 -0.50 -14.15
CA VAL A 18 -6.13 0.35 -15.20
C VAL A 18 -5.45 1.71 -15.32
N HIS A 19 -4.99 2.29 -14.21
CA HIS A 19 -4.58 3.69 -14.17
C HIS A 19 -3.09 3.94 -13.92
N MET A 20 -2.32 2.95 -13.44
CA MET A 20 -0.89 3.15 -13.20
C MET A 20 -0.04 2.58 -14.32
N GLY A 21 0.81 3.44 -14.89
CA GLY A 21 1.92 3.04 -15.74
C GLY A 21 3.00 2.32 -14.93
N ASP A 22 3.96 1.72 -15.63
CA ASP A 22 4.97 0.86 -15.00
C ASP A 22 5.90 1.66 -14.04
N ASP A 23 6.31 2.86 -14.43
CA ASP A 23 7.14 3.73 -13.58
C ASP A 23 6.40 4.17 -12.30
N GLU A 24 5.12 4.52 -12.45
CA GLU A 24 4.25 4.90 -11.32
C GLU A 24 4.05 3.72 -10.37
N LEU A 25 3.87 2.52 -10.93
CA LEU A 25 3.69 1.30 -10.17
C LEU A 25 4.93 0.93 -9.36
N ILE A 26 6.12 1.05 -9.96
CA ILE A 26 7.41 0.86 -9.27
C ILE A 26 7.56 1.89 -8.14
N ALA A 27 7.32 3.17 -8.44
CA ALA A 27 7.46 4.25 -7.47
C ALA A 27 6.51 4.09 -6.28
N VAL A 28 5.24 3.77 -6.53
CA VAL A 28 4.23 3.52 -5.50
C VAL A 28 4.59 2.30 -4.67
N ASN A 29 5.01 1.20 -5.30
CA ASN A 29 5.44 0.00 -4.57
C ASN A 29 6.62 0.31 -3.62
N ALA A 30 7.66 0.99 -4.12
CA ALA A 30 8.83 1.35 -3.33
C ALA A 30 8.50 2.32 -2.19
N LEU A 31 7.62 3.31 -2.44
CA LEU A 31 7.17 4.25 -1.41
C LEU A 31 6.43 3.53 -0.29
N LEU A 32 5.48 2.66 -0.64
CA LEU A 32 4.68 1.92 0.33
C LEU A 32 5.52 0.95 1.15
N GLU A 33 6.48 0.27 0.51
CA GLU A 33 7.42 -0.60 1.20
C GLU A 33 8.25 0.17 2.24
N ARG A 34 8.81 1.33 1.86
CA ARG A 34 9.56 2.20 2.78
C ARG A 34 8.69 2.70 3.92
N LEU A 35 7.45 3.10 3.64
CA LEU A 35 6.51 3.59 4.64
C LEU A 35 6.13 2.49 5.66
N LEU A 36 5.86 1.27 5.17
CA LEU A 36 5.54 0.14 6.04
C LEU A 36 6.74 -0.26 6.90
N ILE A 37 7.95 -0.34 6.31
CA ILE A 37 9.19 -0.60 7.05
C ILE A 37 9.43 0.49 8.10
N ALA A 38 9.25 1.77 7.75
CA ALA A 38 9.43 2.88 8.68
C ALA A 38 8.45 2.78 9.86
N ASN A 39 7.17 2.50 9.60
CA ASN A 39 6.14 2.41 10.63
C ASN A 39 6.37 1.28 11.65
N TYR A 40 6.95 0.15 11.22
CA TYR A 40 7.26 -0.99 12.10
C TYR A 40 8.70 -1.01 12.64
N GLY A 41 9.60 -0.24 12.03
CA GLY A 41 11.04 -0.26 12.33
C GLY A 41 11.55 1.10 12.78
N ALA A 42 12.03 1.89 11.82
CA ALA A 42 12.82 3.08 12.08
C ALA A 42 12.07 4.24 12.75
N ASN A 43 10.73 4.29 12.63
CA ASN A 43 9.89 5.31 13.25
C ASN A 43 8.55 4.69 13.71
N PRO A 44 8.56 3.95 14.84
CA PRO A 44 7.35 3.38 15.41
C PRO A 44 6.33 4.48 15.73
N GLY A 45 5.14 4.38 15.14
CA GLY A 45 4.11 5.41 15.28
C GLY A 45 4.12 6.51 14.21
N LEU A 46 4.90 6.36 13.14
CA LEU A 46 4.88 7.28 11.99
C LEU A 46 3.45 7.55 11.50
N LEU A 47 2.63 6.52 11.34
CA LEU A 47 1.24 6.71 10.91
C LEU A 47 0.38 7.43 11.94
N MET A 48 0.68 7.27 13.23
CA MET A 48 0.03 8.01 14.30
C MET A 48 0.38 9.49 14.26
N LEU A 49 1.65 9.80 13.98
CA LEU A 49 2.10 11.18 13.77
C LEU A 49 1.44 11.81 12.54
N LEU A 50 1.37 11.07 11.42
CA LEU A 50 0.74 11.55 10.19
C LEU A 50 -0.78 11.71 10.33
N ALA A 51 -1.39 10.94 11.22
CA ALA A 51 -2.82 11.01 11.55
C ALA A 51 -3.14 12.06 12.63
N ASP A 52 -2.18 12.89 13.04
CA ASP A 52 -2.37 13.87 14.13
C ASP A 52 -2.92 13.24 15.43
N ALA A 53 -2.36 12.08 15.78
CA ALA A 53 -2.76 11.23 16.90
C ALA A 53 -4.18 10.63 16.83
N ASP A 54 -4.86 10.70 15.69
CA ASP A 54 -6.10 9.95 15.45
C ASP A 54 -5.80 8.47 15.20
N GLU A 55 -6.09 7.63 16.19
CA GLU A 55 -5.86 6.18 16.13
C GLU A 55 -6.66 5.47 15.03
N VAL A 56 -7.88 5.93 14.77
CA VAL A 56 -8.76 5.34 13.76
C VAL A 56 -8.20 5.66 12.37
N MET A 57 -7.86 6.92 12.14
CA MET A 57 -7.23 7.35 10.89
C MET A 57 -5.89 6.63 10.67
N ALA A 58 -5.04 6.52 11.69
CA ALA A 58 -3.77 5.80 11.58
C ALA A 58 -3.96 4.32 11.21
N ALA A 59 -4.97 3.66 11.81
CA ALA A 59 -5.32 2.28 11.48
C ALA A 59 -5.87 2.13 10.04
N ASP A 60 -6.67 3.10 9.58
CA ASP A 60 -7.18 3.14 8.21
C ASP A 60 -6.06 3.40 7.20
N MET A 61 -5.13 4.30 7.51
CA MET A 61 -3.93 4.55 6.70
C MET A 61 -3.06 3.30 6.58
N LEU A 62 -2.83 2.60 7.69
CA LEU A 62 -2.06 1.35 7.71
C LEU A 62 -2.74 0.28 6.85
N SER A 63 -4.04 0.10 7.03
CA SER A 63 -4.84 -0.86 6.27
C SER A 63 -4.82 -0.53 4.77
N GLY A 64 -4.99 0.74 4.42
CA GLY A 64 -4.90 1.25 3.05
C GLY A 64 -3.53 1.01 2.43
N ALA A 65 -2.45 1.35 3.13
CA ALA A 65 -1.08 1.13 2.66
C ALA A 65 -0.80 -0.35 2.39
N CYS A 66 -1.17 -1.25 3.30
CA CYS A 66 -1.04 -2.70 3.11
C CYS A 66 -1.82 -3.20 1.89
N LEU A 67 -3.07 -2.75 1.71
CA LEU A 67 -3.91 -3.16 0.59
C LEU A 67 -3.35 -2.69 -0.75
N ILE A 68 -2.94 -1.42 -0.85
CA ILE A 68 -2.37 -0.85 -2.07
C ILE A 68 -1.02 -1.51 -2.38
N HIS A 69 -0.18 -1.78 -1.37
CA HIS A 69 1.11 -2.44 -1.56
C HIS A 69 0.95 -3.87 -2.10
N ALA A 70 0.06 -4.66 -1.50
CA ALA A 70 -0.22 -6.01 -1.97
C ALA A 70 -0.79 -6.01 -3.40
N ALA A 71 -1.69 -5.08 -3.70
CA ALA A 71 -2.27 -4.91 -5.03
C ALA A 71 -1.22 -4.49 -6.06
N ALA A 72 -0.34 -3.54 -5.72
CA ALA A 72 0.77 -3.10 -6.57
C ALA A 72 1.72 -4.26 -6.87
N ARG A 73 2.16 -5.01 -5.85
CA ARG A 73 3.00 -6.20 -6.03
C ARG A 73 2.35 -7.26 -6.90
N ARG A 74 1.03 -7.43 -6.79
CA ARG A 74 0.30 -8.37 -7.64
C ARG A 74 0.33 -7.93 -9.11
N VAL A 75 0.03 -6.66 -9.38
CA VAL A 75 0.06 -6.12 -10.76
C VAL A 75 1.47 -6.16 -11.34
N MET A 76 2.50 -5.79 -10.57
CA MET A 76 3.90 -5.88 -11.00
C MET A 76 4.28 -7.31 -11.40
N ARG A 77 3.87 -8.30 -10.60
CA ARG A 77 4.08 -9.72 -10.91
C ARG A 77 3.35 -10.14 -12.18
N ASP A 78 2.09 -9.75 -12.33
CA ASP A 78 1.29 -10.07 -13.52
C ASP A 78 1.87 -9.41 -14.79
N ARG A 79 2.60 -8.30 -14.65
CA ARG A 79 3.35 -7.60 -15.72
C ARG A 79 4.81 -8.05 -15.89
N ASN A 80 5.29 -9.05 -15.15
CA ASN A 80 6.69 -9.50 -15.14
C ASN A 80 7.73 -8.40 -14.84
N MET A 81 7.38 -7.48 -13.94
CA MET A 81 8.26 -6.36 -13.55
C MET A 81 9.21 -6.76 -12.42
N PRO A 82 10.45 -6.23 -12.41
CA PRO A 82 11.37 -6.44 -11.29
C PRO A 82 10.83 -5.80 -10.01
N GLU A 83 11.08 -6.42 -8.86
CA GLU A 83 10.83 -5.78 -7.57
C GLU A 83 11.70 -4.52 -7.47
N ALA A 84 11.10 -3.40 -7.04
CA ALA A 84 11.83 -2.15 -6.89
C ALA A 84 12.94 -2.34 -5.85
N ALA A 85 14.20 -2.14 -6.24
CA ALA A 85 15.37 -2.24 -5.38
C ALA A 85 15.46 -1.10 -4.36
#